data_AF-A0A4Q3TEF4-F1
#
_entry.id   AF-A0A4Q3TEF4-F1
#
_cell.length_a   1.000
_cell.length_b   1.000
_cell.length_c   1.000
_cell.angle_alpha   90.00
_cell.angle_beta   90.00
_cell.angle_gamma   90.00
#
_symmetry.space_group_name_H-M   'P 1'
#
loop_
_entity.id
_entity.type
_entity.pdbx_description
1 polymer ?
#
loop_
_entity_poly.entity_id
_entity_poly.type
_entity_poly.pdbx_seq_one_letter_code
_entity_poly.pdbx_strand_id
1 'polypeptide(L)'
;MLDHGQGRRALVILSMALAALLASCATPASRHPVIASDLGAAARSSQLEASLAQPGVATLERVRFARWTAGRGAFIDRDDPRTTVVPKGDEEAVIYAYVVNHPRFGQVMIDSGVSAELGGRLNGLMRRAVSDLDIHVERTT
;
A
#
# COMPACT_ATOMS: atom_id res chain seq x y z
N MET A 1 -57.32 24.03 -22.04
CA MET A 1 -56.47 23.11 -22.83
C MET A 1 -55.26 22.79 -21.96
N LEU A 2 -55.39 21.81 -21.06
CA LEU A 2 -54.35 21.45 -20.10
C LEU A 2 -53.28 20.62 -20.81
N ASP A 3 -52.03 21.02 -20.64
CA ASP A 3 -50.84 20.50 -21.31
C ASP A 3 -50.58 19.02 -20.92
N HIS A 4 -51.28 18.11 -21.61
CA HIS A 4 -51.04 16.66 -21.52
C HIS A 4 -49.63 16.25 -22.00
N GLY A 5 -48.88 17.17 -22.64
CA GLY A 5 -47.51 16.93 -23.10
C GLY A 5 -46.46 17.06 -22.01
N GLN A 6 -46.65 17.99 -21.06
CA GLN A 6 -45.69 18.25 -19.99
C GLN A 6 -45.60 17.11 -18.96
N GLY A 7 -46.75 16.56 -18.53
CA GLY A 7 -46.81 15.47 -17.57
C GLY A 7 -46.19 14.16 -18.10
N ARG A 8 -46.41 13.86 -19.39
CA ARG A 8 -45.78 12.71 -20.08
C ARG A 8 -44.27 12.84 -20.17
N ARG A 9 -43.76 14.05 -20.46
CA ARG A 9 -42.31 14.32 -20.52
C ARG A 9 -41.65 14.18 -19.14
N ALA A 10 -42.29 14.70 -18.09
CA ALA A 10 -41.79 14.56 -16.73
C ALA A 10 -41.73 13.08 -16.28
N LEU A 11 -42.75 12.28 -16.62
CA LEU A 11 -42.78 10.85 -16.29
C LEU A 11 -41.66 10.08 -17.00
N VAL A 12 -41.41 10.38 -18.29
CA VAL A 12 -40.32 9.76 -19.07
C VAL A 12 -38.95 10.10 -18.51
N ILE A 13 -38.72 11.37 -18.16
CA ILE A 13 -37.44 11.81 -17.56
C ILE A 13 -37.22 11.14 -16.21
N LEU A 14 -38.24 11.06 -15.36
CA LEU A 14 -38.15 10.39 -14.06
C LEU A 14 -37.88 8.89 -14.22
N SER A 15 -38.51 8.24 -15.21
CA SER A 15 -38.29 6.83 -15.53
C SER A 15 -36.85 6.57 -16.01
N MET A 16 -36.31 7.45 -16.86
CA MET A 16 -34.93 7.36 -17.34
C MET A 16 -33.92 7.61 -16.21
N ALA A 17 -34.17 8.58 -15.34
CA ALA A 17 -33.30 8.87 -14.20
C ALA A 17 -33.27 7.70 -13.20
N LEU A 18 -34.43 7.09 -12.94
CA LEU A 18 -34.53 5.92 -12.06
C LEU A 18 -33.84 4.68 -12.68
N ALA A 19 -33.98 4.46 -13.99
CA ALA A 19 -33.29 3.39 -14.69
C ALA A 19 -31.76 3.58 -14.66
N ALA A 20 -31.27 4.81 -14.80
CA ALA A 20 -29.84 5.13 -14.70
C ALA A 20 -29.28 4.89 -13.28
N LEU A 21 -30.05 5.23 -12.24
CA LEU A 21 -29.68 4.97 -10.84
C LEU A 21 -29.62 3.47 -10.53
N LEU A 22 -30.58 2.69 -11.03
CA LEU A 22 -30.64 1.23 -10.81
C LEU A 22 -29.56 0.46 -11.60
N ALA A 23 -29.08 1.01 -12.72
CA ALA A 23 -27.98 0.41 -13.50
C ALA A 23 -26.60 0.58 -12.85
N SER A 24 -26.46 1.48 -11.86
CA SER A 24 -25.16 1.76 -11.20
C SER A 24 -24.68 0.65 -10.26
N CYS A 25 -25.54 -0.31 -9.90
CA CYS A 25 -25.19 -1.47 -9.08
C CYS A 25 -24.71 -2.68 -9.90
N ALA A 26 -24.68 -2.59 -11.23
CA ALA A 26 -24.30 -3.69 -12.11
C ALA A 26 -22.79 -3.78 -12.37
N THR A 27 -21.95 -3.41 -11.38
CA THR A 27 -20.50 -3.66 -11.47
C THR A 27 -20.31 -5.18 -11.54
N PRO A 28 -19.90 -5.76 -12.67
CA PRO A 28 -19.66 -7.19 -12.72
C PRO A 28 -18.55 -7.49 -11.73
N ALA A 29 -18.79 -8.41 -10.79
CA ALA A 29 -17.71 -8.89 -9.93
C ALA A 29 -16.55 -9.32 -10.81
N SER A 30 -15.38 -8.71 -10.63
CA SER A 30 -14.19 -9.09 -11.39
C SER A 30 -13.89 -10.56 -11.09
N ARG A 31 -13.89 -11.38 -12.14
CA ARG A 31 -13.49 -12.78 -12.03
C ARG A 31 -12.03 -12.86 -12.40
N HIS A 32 -11.22 -13.30 -11.45
CA HIS A 32 -9.83 -13.61 -11.68
C HIS A 32 -9.70 -15.12 -11.87
N PRO A 33 -8.96 -15.58 -12.90
CA PRO A 33 -8.62 -16.99 -13.02
C PRO A 33 -7.93 -17.46 -11.74
N VAL A 34 -8.43 -18.54 -11.16
CA VAL A 34 -7.77 -19.23 -10.05
C VAL A 34 -7.11 -20.48 -10.60
N ILE A 35 -5.87 -20.71 -10.17
CA ILE A 35 -5.09 -21.91 -10.46
C ILE A 35 -4.92 -22.70 -9.17
N ALA A 36 -4.86 -24.02 -9.29
CA ALA A 36 -4.48 -24.87 -8.17
C ALA A 36 -3.07 -24.50 -7.70
N SER A 37 -2.90 -24.37 -6.39
CA SER A 37 -1.63 -23.99 -5.79
C SER A 37 -0.60 -25.10 -5.99
N ASP A 38 0.52 -24.80 -6.65
CA ASP A 38 1.69 -25.67 -6.76
C ASP A 38 2.74 -25.35 -5.67
N LEU A 39 2.28 -25.19 -4.43
CA LEU A 39 3.13 -24.87 -3.28
C LEU A 39 3.98 -26.07 -2.80
N GLY A 40 3.89 -27.21 -3.48
CA GLY A 40 4.62 -28.44 -3.16
C GLY A 40 3.96 -29.28 -2.06
N ALA A 41 4.79 -30.06 -1.36
CA ALA A 41 4.33 -30.98 -0.32
C ALA A 41 4.28 -30.30 1.06
N ALA A 42 3.35 -30.72 1.91
CA ALA A 42 3.31 -30.30 3.30
C ALA A 42 4.62 -30.68 4.02
N ALA A 43 5.22 -29.71 4.73
CA ALA A 43 6.42 -29.90 5.50
C ALA A 43 6.14 -29.73 6.99
N ARG A 44 6.84 -30.50 7.83
CA ARG A 44 6.83 -30.31 9.28
C ARG A 44 7.70 -29.11 9.66
N SER A 45 7.40 -28.46 10.79
CA SER A 45 8.21 -27.35 11.32
C SER A 45 9.69 -27.73 11.46
N SER A 46 9.99 -28.96 11.88
CA SER A 46 11.38 -29.45 11.98
C SER A 46 12.13 -29.48 10.65
N GLN A 47 11.44 -29.66 9.52
CA GLN A 47 12.05 -29.61 8.20
C GLN A 47 12.37 -28.17 7.80
N LEU A 48 11.51 -27.22 8.16
CA LEU A 48 11.77 -25.79 7.97
C LEU A 48 12.99 -25.35 8.81
N GLU A 49 13.04 -25.72 10.08
CA GLU A 49 14.17 -25.43 10.98
C GLU A 49 15.48 -26.01 10.43
N ALA A 50 15.47 -27.26 9.98
CA ALA A 50 16.65 -27.88 9.36
C ALA A 50 17.08 -27.15 8.07
N SER A 51 16.13 -26.65 7.28
CA SER A 51 16.43 -25.85 6.09
C SER A 51 17.04 -24.49 6.43
N LEU A 52 16.59 -23.83 7.49
CA LEU A 52 17.13 -22.54 7.94
C LEU A 52 18.56 -22.65 8.49
N ALA A 53 18.95 -23.84 8.93
CA ALA A 53 20.31 -24.14 9.38
C ALA A 53 21.30 -24.33 8.21
N GLN A 54 20.83 -24.42 6.97
CA GLN A 54 21.68 -24.49 5.79
C GLN A 54 21.82 -23.11 5.15
N PRO A 55 22.98 -22.76 4.57
CA PRO A 55 23.11 -21.56 3.75
C PRO A 55 22.06 -21.54 2.64
N GLY A 56 21.32 -20.44 2.53
CA GLY A 56 20.33 -20.25 1.48
C GLY A 56 20.95 -20.20 0.09
N VAL A 57 20.13 -20.45 -0.94
CA VAL A 57 20.56 -20.43 -2.35
C VAL A 57 20.84 -19.03 -2.90
N ALA A 58 20.40 -17.98 -2.21
CA ALA A 58 20.60 -16.59 -2.58
C ALA A 58 21.19 -15.80 -1.41
N THR A 59 21.97 -14.78 -1.72
CA THR A 59 22.44 -13.82 -0.71
C THR A 59 21.50 -12.61 -0.68
N LEU A 60 21.13 -12.18 0.52
CA LEU A 60 20.34 -10.99 0.77
C LEU A 60 21.24 -9.93 1.40
N GLU A 61 21.42 -8.83 0.71
CA GLU A 61 22.05 -7.63 1.24
C GLU A 61 20.98 -6.60 1.59
N ARG A 62 21.14 -5.95 2.75
CA ARG A 62 20.25 -4.89 3.20
C ARG A 62 21.00 -3.57 3.16
N VAL A 63 20.52 -2.65 2.33
CA VAL A 63 21.08 -1.30 2.15
C VAL A 63 20.24 -0.31 2.95
N ARG A 64 20.86 0.41 3.90
CA ARG A 64 20.22 1.51 4.62
C ARG A 64 20.13 2.72 3.71
N PHE A 65 18.91 3.12 3.35
CA PHE A 65 18.71 4.21 2.40
C PHE A 65 18.50 5.55 3.09
N ALA A 66 17.65 5.57 4.12
CA ALA A 66 17.37 6.77 4.89
C ALA A 66 16.87 6.44 6.30
N ARG A 67 17.01 7.38 7.21
CA ARG A 67 16.29 7.45 8.48
C ARG A 67 15.08 8.35 8.31
N TRP A 68 13.94 7.88 8.75
CA TRP A 68 12.69 8.62 8.84
C TRP A 68 12.44 8.86 10.32
N THR A 69 12.45 10.12 10.76
CA THR A 69 12.00 10.52 12.09
C THR A 69 10.66 11.24 12.00
N ALA A 70 9.72 10.91 12.86
CA ALA A 70 8.45 11.64 12.99
C ALA A 70 7.90 11.49 14.40
N GLY A 71 6.88 12.29 14.74
CA GLY A 71 6.10 12.04 15.95
C GLY A 71 5.53 10.62 15.93
N ARG A 72 5.62 9.87 17.04
CA ARG A 72 5.19 8.46 17.16
C ARG A 72 3.75 8.21 16.71
N GLY A 73 2.88 9.22 16.73
CA GLY A 73 1.53 9.12 16.16
C GLY A 73 1.47 8.91 14.65
N ALA A 74 2.55 9.20 13.91
CA ALA A 74 2.66 8.88 12.48
C ALA A 74 2.86 7.37 12.23
N PHE A 75 3.35 6.62 13.22
CA PHE A 75 3.59 5.17 13.12
C PHE A 75 2.53 4.33 13.83
N ILE A 76 1.74 4.95 14.71
CA ILE A 76 0.80 4.28 15.59
C ILE A 76 -0.55 4.96 15.46
N ASP A 77 -1.56 4.20 15.08
CA ASP A 77 -2.95 4.64 15.09
C ASP A 77 -3.34 5.08 16.51
N ARG A 78 -3.60 6.37 16.68
CA ARG A 78 -3.96 6.98 17.97
C ARG A 78 -5.45 6.85 18.30
N ASP A 79 -6.26 6.46 17.33
CA ASP A 79 -7.70 6.24 17.51
C ASP A 79 -8.00 4.80 17.96
N ASP A 80 -7.02 3.88 17.86
CA ASP A 80 -7.12 2.53 18.37
C ASP A 80 -7.05 2.50 19.92
N PRO A 81 -8.08 1.99 20.63
CA PRO A 81 -8.06 1.91 22.10
C PRO A 81 -6.84 1.16 22.69
N ARG A 82 -6.24 0.24 21.92
CA ARG A 82 -5.06 -0.55 22.34
C ARG A 82 -3.80 0.30 22.43
N THR A 83 -3.76 1.47 21.80
CA THR A 83 -2.57 2.34 21.75
C THR A 83 -2.64 3.50 22.73
N THR A 84 -3.72 3.60 23.51
CA THR A 84 -3.95 4.67 24.51
C THR A 84 -2.85 4.78 25.57
N VAL A 85 -2.19 3.67 25.90
CA VAL A 85 -1.08 3.62 26.86
C VAL A 85 0.26 4.09 26.26
N VAL A 86 0.33 4.27 24.94
CA VAL A 86 1.58 4.62 24.25
C VAL A 86 1.82 6.12 24.36
N PRO A 87 2.93 6.55 24.99
CA PRO A 87 3.20 7.97 25.17
C PRO A 87 3.42 8.70 23.84
N LYS A 88 3.18 10.01 23.85
CA LYS A 88 3.67 10.91 22.79
C LYS A 88 5.20 10.95 22.80
N GLY A 89 5.79 11.42 21.72
CA GLY A 89 7.23 11.52 21.54
C GLY A 89 7.60 11.16 20.10
N ASP A 90 8.89 11.25 19.78
CA ASP A 90 9.39 10.96 18.44
C ASP A 90 9.75 9.49 18.31
N GLU A 91 9.70 9.01 17.07
CA GLU A 91 10.06 7.65 16.68
C GLU A 91 10.89 7.69 15.40
N GLU A 92 11.88 6.80 15.29
CA GLU A 92 12.72 6.66 14.11
C GLU A 92 12.43 5.31 13.44
N ALA A 93 12.23 5.34 12.12
CA ALA A 93 12.21 4.18 11.24
C ALA A 93 13.35 4.27 10.22
N VAL A 94 13.85 3.12 9.76
CA VAL A 94 14.87 3.07 8.71
C VAL A 94 14.24 2.55 7.43
N ILE A 95 14.41 3.31 6.35
CA ILE A 95 14.02 2.91 5.01
C ILE A 95 15.15 2.09 4.41
N TYR A 96 14.86 0.84 4.06
CA TYR A 96 15.81 -0.08 3.44
C TYR A 96 15.50 -0.27 1.96
N ALA A 97 16.55 -0.55 1.19
CA ALA A 97 16.44 -1.29 -0.05
C ALA A 97 17.13 -2.64 0.15
N TYR A 98 16.72 -3.65 -0.60
CA TYR A 98 17.33 -4.97 -0.52
C TYR A 98 17.88 -5.39 -1.87
N VAL A 99 19.03 -6.05 -1.84
CA VAL A 99 19.64 -6.63 -3.03
C VAL A 99 19.71 -8.13 -2.82
N VAL A 100 19.06 -8.87 -3.72
CA VAL A 100 19.06 -10.33 -3.73
C VAL A 100 19.97 -10.79 -4.87
N ASN A 101 21.05 -11.49 -4.55
CA ASN A 101 21.88 -12.14 -5.57
C ASN A 101 21.45 -13.60 -5.70
N HIS A 102 20.78 -13.93 -6.81
CA HIS A 102 20.31 -15.28 -7.08
C HIS A 102 21.16 -15.95 -8.17
N PRO A 103 21.68 -17.17 -7.97
CA PRO A 103 22.63 -17.81 -8.89
C PRO A 103 22.04 -18.04 -10.29
N ARG A 104 20.73 -18.26 -10.39
CA ARG A 104 20.04 -18.47 -11.67
C ARG A 104 19.51 -17.18 -12.32
N PHE A 105 19.09 -16.21 -11.51
CA PHE A 105 18.30 -15.06 -11.99
C PHE A 105 19.08 -13.75 -11.95
N GLY A 106 20.33 -13.79 -11.50
CA GLY A 106 21.16 -12.61 -11.33
C GLY A 106 20.78 -11.81 -10.10
N GLN A 107 21.14 -10.53 -10.12
CA GLN A 107 20.86 -9.60 -9.05
C GLN A 107 19.50 -8.95 -9.24
N VAL A 108 18.70 -8.92 -8.17
CA VAL A 108 17.40 -8.26 -8.13
C VAL A 108 17.39 -7.27 -6.98
N MET A 109 16.93 -6.05 -7.22
CA MET A 109 16.72 -5.04 -6.19
C MET A 109 15.23 -5.02 -5.80
N ILE A 110 14.96 -5.04 -4.50
CA ILE A 110 13.62 -4.88 -3.92
C ILE A 110 13.59 -3.49 -3.27
N ASP A 111 12.56 -2.72 -3.64
CA ASP A 111 12.41 -1.29 -3.37
C ASP A 111 13.56 -0.43 -3.93
N SER A 112 13.40 0.89 -3.85
CA SER A 112 14.41 1.86 -4.31
C SER A 112 14.71 2.96 -3.29
N GLY A 113 14.22 2.80 -2.05
CA GLY A 113 14.31 3.82 -1.02
C GLY A 113 13.62 5.15 -1.41
N VAL A 114 14.21 6.26 -1.00
CA VAL A 114 13.68 7.62 -1.23
C VAL A 114 14.67 8.45 -2.04
N SER A 115 14.20 9.07 -3.12
CA SER A 115 15.04 9.93 -3.96
C SER A 115 15.55 11.16 -3.20
N ALA A 116 16.83 11.51 -3.40
CA ALA A 116 17.40 12.77 -2.90
C ALA A 116 16.67 14.02 -3.42
N GLU A 117 15.99 13.90 -4.55
CA GLU A 117 15.23 14.98 -5.17
C GLU A 117 13.77 15.02 -4.74
N LEU A 118 13.33 14.10 -3.85
CA LEU A 118 11.91 13.94 -3.50
C LEU A 118 11.29 15.30 -3.14
N GLY A 119 11.90 16.05 -2.22
CA GLY A 119 11.40 17.36 -1.78
C GLY A 119 11.23 18.39 -2.92
N GLY A 120 12.13 18.38 -3.90
CA GLY A 120 12.04 19.23 -5.10
C GLY A 120 10.96 18.79 -6.09
N ARG A 121 10.58 17.51 -6.06
CA ARG A 121 9.56 16.92 -6.93
C ARG A 121 8.15 16.97 -6.34
N LEU A 122 8.01 17.26 -5.03
CA LEU A 122 6.70 17.44 -4.40
C LEU A 122 6.04 18.74 -4.88
N ASN A 123 4.83 18.63 -5.41
CA ASN A 123 3.97 19.81 -5.62
C ASN A 123 3.44 20.36 -4.27
N GLY A 124 2.76 21.51 -4.30
CA GLY A 124 2.30 22.18 -3.08
C GLY A 124 1.36 21.35 -2.21
N LEU A 125 0.46 20.56 -2.82
CA LEU A 125 -0.45 19.67 -2.10
C LEU A 125 0.32 18.52 -1.43
N MET A 126 1.21 17.87 -2.17
CA MET A 126 2.01 16.76 -1.66
C MET A 126 2.96 17.22 -0.55
N ARG A 127 3.57 18.40 -0.70
CA ARG A 127 4.45 18.98 0.32
C ARG A 127 3.69 19.22 1.62
N ARG A 128 2.48 19.81 1.53
CA ARG A 128 1.62 20.01 2.69
C ARG A 128 1.25 18.67 3.36
N ALA A 129 0.84 17.67 2.57
CA ALA A 129 0.51 16.35 3.11
C ALA A 129 1.71 15.70 3.83
N VAL A 130 2.93 15.81 3.29
CA VAL A 130 4.15 15.31 3.95
C VAL A 130 4.49 16.11 5.20
N SER A 131 4.32 17.44 5.18
CA SER A 131 4.55 18.30 6.35
C SER A 131 3.56 18.05 7.48
N ASP A 132 2.29 17.77 7.17
CA ASP A 132 1.25 17.47 8.17
C ASP A 132 1.53 16.15 8.93
N LEU A 133 2.38 15.28 8.37
CA LEU A 133 2.84 14.05 9.02
C LEU A 133 4.06 14.26 9.93
N ASP A 134 4.63 15.47 9.97
CA ASP A 134 5.84 15.82 10.73
C ASP A 134 7.03 14.87 10.46
N ILE A 135 7.21 14.54 9.18
CA ILE A 135 8.22 13.57 8.73
C ILE A 135 9.51 14.28 8.34
N HIS A 136 10.62 13.83 8.91
CA HIS A 136 11.97 14.17 8.48
C HIS A 136 12.68 12.94 7.90
N VAL A 137 13.16 13.04 6.65
CA VAL A 137 13.94 11.97 6.01
C VAL A 137 15.39 12.41 5.89
N GLU A 138 16.27 11.75 6.62
CA GLU A 138 17.72 11.95 6.58
C GLU A 138 18.39 10.80 5.82
N ARG A 139 19.26 11.10 4.86
CA ARG A 139 19.99 10.08 4.11
C ARG A 139 21.06 9.41 4.99
N THR A 140 21.16 8.08 4.92
CA THR A 140 22.35 7.36 5.40
C THR A 140 23.45 7.35 4.34
N THR A 141 24.66 7.79 4.73
CA THR A 141 25.88 7.73 3.91
C THR A 141 26.45 6.33 3.85
#